data_AF-A0A916RWB9-F1
#
_entry.id   AF-A0A916RWB9-F1
#
_cell.length_a   1.000
_cell.length_b   1.000
_cell.length_c   1.000
_cell.angle_alpha   90.00
_cell.angle_beta   90.00
_cell.angle_gamma   90.00
#
_symmetry.space_group_name_H-M   'P 1'
#
loop_
_entity.id
_entity.type
_entity.pdbx_description
1 polymer ?
#
loop_
_entity_poly.entity_id
_entity_poly.type
_entity_poly.pdbx_seq_one_letter_code
_entity_poly.pdbx_strand_id
1 'polypeptide(L)'
;MRCAIRRVFVEVWDPIGVMDDPEWPRDEYDGYIGRVFELLVLGGTDQEIVDYLEWAIARMGLDKSRVSLKSVVAALRAITWKGKSDSV
;
A
#
# COMPACT_ATOMS: atom_id res chain seq x y z
N MET A 1 -3.10 -0.44 12.14
CA MET A 1 -2.42 0.19 10.98
C MET A 1 -1.92 -0.83 9.97
N ARG A 2 -0.96 -1.72 10.32
CA ARG A 2 -0.39 -2.70 9.38
C ARG A 2 -1.44 -3.60 8.70
N CYS A 3 -2.44 -4.10 9.44
CA CYS A 3 -3.54 -4.88 8.84
C CYS A 3 -4.41 -4.05 7.86
N ALA A 4 -4.56 -2.75 8.09
CA ALA A 4 -5.29 -1.88 7.17
C ALA A 4 -4.49 -1.61 5.89
N ILE A 5 -3.16 -1.46 6.00
CA ILE A 5 -2.26 -1.37 4.84
C ILE A 5 -2.33 -2.67 4.03
N ARG A 6 -2.26 -3.84 4.69
CA ARG A 6 -2.45 -5.15 4.03
C ARG A 6 -3.76 -5.18 3.25
N ARG A 7 -4.85 -4.74 3.86
CA ARG A 7 -6.16 -4.70 3.21
C ARG A 7 -6.13 -3.86 1.93
N VAL A 8 -5.52 -2.66 1.97
CA VAL A 8 -5.34 -1.84 0.76
C VAL A 8 -4.49 -2.55 -0.28
N PHE A 9 -3.46 -3.31 0.12
CA PHE A 9 -2.66 -4.06 -0.83
C PHE A 9 -3.43 -5.18 -1.51
N VAL A 10 -4.23 -5.91 -0.75
CA VAL A 10 -5.07 -7.00 -1.26
C VAL A 10 -6.21 -6.49 -2.14
N GLU A 11 -6.84 -5.36 -1.77
CA GLU A 11 -8.06 -4.87 -2.44
C GLU A 11 -7.80 -3.85 -3.55
N VAL A 12 -6.65 -3.16 -3.54
CA VAL A 12 -6.40 -1.98 -4.42
C VAL A 12 -5.05 -2.04 -5.13
N TRP A 13 -3.98 -2.45 -4.44
CA TRP A 13 -2.65 -2.42 -5.05
C TRP A 13 -2.38 -3.61 -5.94
N ASP A 14 -2.64 -4.85 -5.51
CA ASP A 14 -2.39 -6.13 -6.19
C ASP A 14 -1.80 -6.07 -7.62
N PRO A 15 -0.50 -5.73 -7.79
CA PRO A 15 0.08 -5.59 -9.11
C PRO A 15 0.26 -6.91 -9.84
N ILE A 16 0.40 -8.03 -9.11
CA ILE A 16 0.49 -9.36 -9.70
C ILE A 16 -0.88 -9.77 -10.25
N GLY A 17 -1.97 -9.43 -9.55
CA GLY A 17 -3.34 -9.77 -9.95
C GLY A 17 -3.76 -11.16 -9.47
N VAL A 18 -3.30 -11.56 -8.29
CA VAL A 18 -3.53 -12.90 -7.71
C VAL A 18 -4.58 -12.88 -6.61
N MET A 19 -5.04 -11.70 -6.17
CA MET A 19 -5.92 -11.61 -5.01
C MET A 19 -7.38 -12.01 -5.30
N ASP A 20 -7.75 -12.14 -6.58
CA ASP A 20 -9.03 -12.74 -6.98
C ASP A 20 -9.09 -14.25 -6.66
N ASP A 21 -7.95 -14.94 -6.52
CA ASP A 21 -7.91 -16.34 -6.09
C ASP A 21 -8.11 -16.42 -4.56
N PRO A 22 -9.17 -17.10 -4.06
CA PRO A 22 -9.41 -17.26 -2.63
C PRO A 22 -8.34 -18.10 -1.92
N GLU A 23 -7.63 -18.97 -2.63
CA GLU A 23 -6.60 -19.86 -2.07
C GLU A 23 -5.22 -19.19 -2.04
N TRP A 24 -5.03 -18.07 -2.73
CA TRP A 24 -3.76 -17.36 -2.74
C TRP A 24 -3.44 -16.75 -1.35
N PRO A 25 -2.19 -16.88 -0.86
CA PRO A 25 -1.80 -16.30 0.42
C PRO A 25 -2.02 -14.77 0.49
N ARG A 26 -2.76 -14.31 1.51
CA ARG A 26 -3.07 -12.87 1.71
C ARG A 26 -1.91 -12.07 2.29
N ASP A 27 -0.78 -12.72 2.56
CA ASP A 27 0.46 -12.15 3.04
C ASP A 27 1.52 -11.94 1.94
N GLU A 28 1.19 -12.23 0.65
CA GLU A 28 2.06 -12.00 -0.52
C GLU A 28 2.80 -10.65 -0.48
N TYR A 29 2.12 -9.60 -0.03
CA TYR A 29 2.63 -8.23 -0.02
C TYR A 29 3.15 -7.74 1.34
N ASP A 30 3.26 -8.62 2.35
CA ASP A 30 3.63 -8.23 3.71
C ASP A 30 5.00 -7.57 3.82
N GLY A 31 5.94 -7.95 2.96
CA GLY A 31 7.28 -7.36 2.88
C GLY A 31 7.29 -5.86 2.61
N TYR A 32 6.23 -5.31 1.99
CA TYR A 32 6.15 -3.89 1.63
C TYR A 32 5.43 -3.04 2.69
N ILE A 33 4.71 -3.67 3.62
CA ILE A 33 3.88 -2.98 4.62
C ILE A 33 4.74 -2.13 5.56
N GLY A 34 5.93 -2.61 5.94
CA GLY A 34 6.79 -1.93 6.91
C GLY A 34 7.15 -0.51 6.47
N ARG A 35 7.60 -0.37 5.22
CA ARG A 35 8.04 0.92 4.70
C ARG A 35 6.86 1.89 4.47
N VAL A 36 5.73 1.39 3.96
CA VAL A 36 4.52 2.22 3.82
C VAL A 36 4.01 2.68 5.18
N PHE A 37 4.06 1.82 6.20
CA PHE A 37 3.71 2.20 7.56
C PHE A 37 4.56 3.35 8.07
N GLU A 38 5.89 3.28 7.90
CA GLU A 38 6.81 4.37 8.28
C GLU A 38 6.48 5.67 7.57
N LEU A 39 6.28 5.64 6.25
CA LEU A 39 5.94 6.82 5.46
C LEU A 39 4.61 7.45 5.93
N LEU A 40 3.60 6.63 6.24
CA LEU A 40 2.31 7.14 6.73
C LEU A 40 2.42 7.76 8.14
N VAL A 41 3.19 7.16 9.04
CA VAL A 41 3.31 7.61 10.43
C VAL A 41 4.22 8.83 10.56
N LEU A 42 5.30 8.91 9.78
CA LEU A 42 6.26 10.00 9.81
C LEU A 42 5.86 11.20 8.94
N GLY A 43 4.67 11.16 8.32
CA GLY A 43 4.18 12.24 7.47
C GLY A 43 4.90 12.35 6.12
N GLY A 44 5.45 11.24 5.62
CA GLY A 44 5.99 11.15 4.27
C GLY A 44 4.95 11.57 3.23
N THR A 45 5.43 12.12 2.13
CA THR A 45 4.65 12.67 1.02
C THR A 45 3.98 11.57 0.19
N ASP A 46 2.96 11.95 -0.59
CA ASP A 46 2.33 11.03 -1.54
C ASP A 46 3.33 10.53 -2.58
N GLN A 47 4.27 11.38 -3.02
CA GLN A 47 5.30 11.01 -3.97
C GLN A 47 6.25 9.95 -3.42
N GLU A 48 6.66 10.04 -2.14
CA GLU A 48 7.52 9.01 -1.53
C GLU A 48 6.83 7.64 -1.44
N ILE A 49 5.51 7.63 -1.24
CA ILE A 49 4.72 6.39 -1.26
C ILE A 49 4.64 5.85 -2.70
N VAL A 50 4.38 6.72 -3.69
CA VAL A 50 4.40 6.35 -5.12
C VAL A 50 5.74 5.74 -5.50
N ASP A 51 6.84 6.43 -5.23
CA ASP A 51 8.19 5.98 -5.61
C ASP A 51 8.52 4.62 -5.01
N TYR A 52 8.13 4.39 -3.75
CA TYR A 52 8.33 3.10 -3.09
C TYR A 52 7.50 1.97 -3.73
N LEU A 53 6.23 2.24 -4.04
CA LEU A 53 5.36 1.24 -4.68
C LEU A 53 5.77 0.99 -6.13
N GLU A 54 6.22 2.00 -6.87
CA GLU A 54 6.79 1.84 -8.21
C GLU A 54 8.04 0.94 -8.17
N TRP A 55 8.95 1.19 -7.22
CA TRP A 55 10.11 0.34 -7.00
C TRP A 55 9.71 -1.10 -6.67
N ALA A 56 8.69 -1.30 -5.84
CA ALA A 56 8.20 -2.62 -5.48
C ALA A 56 7.66 -3.39 -6.70
N ILE A 57 6.87 -2.73 -7.55
CA ILE A 57 6.36 -3.30 -8.81
C ILE A 57 7.52 -3.67 -9.75
N ALA A 58 8.49 -2.76 -9.91
CA ALA A 58 9.66 -3.02 -10.75
C ALA A 58 10.49 -4.21 -10.22
N ARG A 59 10.61 -4.36 -8.90
CA ARG A 59 11.29 -5.51 -8.26
C ARG A 59 10.59 -6.84 -8.55
N MET A 60 9.27 -6.84 -8.77
CA MET A 60 8.50 -8.01 -9.20
C MET A 60 8.64 -8.29 -10.71
N GLY A 61 9.33 -7.41 -11.47
CA GLY A 61 9.45 -7.52 -12.93
C GLY A 61 8.18 -7.08 -13.67
N LEU A 62 7.35 -6.25 -13.04
CA LEU A 62 6.06 -5.82 -13.56
C LEU A 62 6.09 -4.36 -14.02
N ASP A 63 5.11 -3.99 -14.84
CA ASP A 63 4.89 -2.61 -15.27
C ASP A 63 3.97 -1.87 -14.28
N LYS A 64 4.32 -0.61 -13.96
CA LYS A 64 3.56 0.22 -13.00
C LYS A 64 2.15 0.59 -13.47
N SER A 65 1.89 0.55 -14.78
CA SER A 65 0.58 0.82 -15.37
C SER A 65 -0.48 -0.23 -15.03
N ARG A 66 -0.08 -1.38 -14.48
CA ARG A 66 -1.02 -2.44 -14.02
C ARG A 66 -1.97 -1.95 -12.93
N VAL A 67 -1.61 -0.88 -12.21
CA VAL A 67 -2.32 -0.40 -11.03
C VAL A 67 -2.41 1.13 -11.04
N SER A 68 -3.47 1.69 -10.47
CA SER A 68 -3.58 3.13 -10.27
C SER A 68 -2.92 3.54 -8.97
N LEU A 69 -1.62 3.90 -9.01
CA LEU A 69 -0.89 4.33 -7.80
C LEU A 69 -1.52 5.53 -7.10
N LYS A 70 -2.15 6.43 -7.85
CA LYS A 70 -2.97 7.51 -7.28
C LYS A 70 -4.11 6.98 -6.40
N SER A 71 -4.81 5.95 -6.88
CA SER A 71 -5.92 5.33 -6.13
C SER A 71 -5.41 4.56 -4.91
N VAL A 72 -4.26 3.88 -5.04
CA VAL A 72 -3.61 3.19 -3.92
C VAL A 72 -3.22 4.18 -2.83
N VAL A 73 -2.57 5.29 -3.18
CA VAL A 73 -2.20 6.35 -2.23
C VAL A 73 -3.44 6.94 -1.57
N ALA A 74 -4.50 7.24 -2.32
CA ALA A 74 -5.76 7.73 -1.76
C ALA A 74 -6.35 6.74 -0.74
N ALA A 75 -6.35 5.43 -1.04
CA ALA A 75 -6.83 4.41 -0.12
C ALA A 75 -5.94 4.29 1.13
N LEU A 76 -4.61 4.37 0.99
CA LEU A 76 -3.67 4.38 2.12
C LEU A 76 -3.89 5.60 3.02
N ARG A 77 -4.15 6.78 2.44
CA ARG A 77 -4.43 8.03 3.18
C ARG A 77 -5.79 8.03 3.86
N ALA A 78 -6.75 7.28 3.32
CA ALA A 78 -8.07 7.13 3.91
C ALA A 78 -8.11 6.18 5.12
N ILE A 79 -7.02 5.45 5.40
CA ILE A 79 -6.93 4.62 6.61
C ILE A 79 -7.12 5.53 7.83
N THR A 80 -8.13 5.25 8.64
CA THR A 80 -8.36 5.98 9.90
C THR A 80 -7.74 5.24 11.07
N TRP A 81 -7.24 5.97 12.06
CA TRP A 81 -6.68 5.40 13.29
C TRP A 81 -7.14 6.17 14.53
N LYS A 82 -7.57 5.44 15.56
CA LYS A 82 -7.78 5.99 16.91
C LYS A 82 -6.42 6.40 17.47
N GLY A 83 -6.14 7.71 17.47
CA GLY A 83 -4.85 8.26 17.90
C GLY A 83 -4.35 9.44 17.06
N LYS A 84 -5.02 9.80 15.95
CA LYS A 84 -4.91 11.16 15.42
C LYS A 84 -5.70 12.05 16.37
N SER A 85 -5.08 12.38 17.51
CA SER A 85 -5.55 13.50 18.31
C SER A 85 -5.50 14.70 17.38
N ASP A 86 -6.63 15.37 17.23
CA ASP A 86 -6.71 16.68 16.61
C ASP A 86 -5.76 17.60 17.38
N SER A 87 -4.52 17.72 16.89
CA SER A 87 -3.57 18.70 17.40
C SER A 87 -3.68 19.92 16.50
N VAL A 88 -4.58 20.80 16.93
CA VAL A 88 -4.69 22.26 16.69
C VAL A 88 -4.88 22.73 15.26
#